data_AF-A0A365XTD7-F1
#
_entry.id   AF-A0A365XTD7-F1
#
_cell.length_a   1.000
_cell.length_b   1.000
_cell.length_c   1.000
_cell.angle_alpha   90.00
_cell.angle_beta   90.00
_cell.angle_gamma   90.00
#
_symmetry.space_group_name_H-M   'P 1'
#
loop_
_entity.id
_entity.type
_entity.pdbx_description
1 polymer ?
#
loop_
_entity_poly.entity_id
_entity_poly.type
_entity_poly.pdbx_seq_one_letter_code
_entity_poly.pdbx_strand_id
1 'polypeptide(L)'
;MKEPIRLILVGIGPHSKRVYLPAVTDLKKRYPVEISLAIDVKAEASNVEQHFEKNGYQIPTLFIDPFADELPTTLKATLDNFVTANKINAVIIATEPTVHKAYAEWALGLGLHILMDKPVTTRNHAISDLAHARGILDDYLHLLKMYNELQQRKSTVFTVNVQRRYHPGFQLAMERIREVAVATNCPVTNIQSTHCDGQWRLPSEIVTQDYHPYNKGYGKISHSGYHIFDIVCQLFRAPGIASKLPDSMEVISSMVQPRGFLKQLTEADYVNYFDKDYGNVRQYSHHELQKLYKDYGEMDAAMIIRLLKEEENIANITINLLHNSFARRNWIMPGSDLYKGNGRVKHEYHHIQQGPFQNIQIHSYQAKDKHHQNNAEDYLVGGNNHFDIYIFRNIGVLGGEKPLEVINMKDIALRHHLDDSKLLTEQSKTAVVKEFLDFILGNIPKTQLVSNINTHLDSVKMMSAAYMSHVQRKEHLRV
;
A
#
# COMPACT_ATOMS: atom_id res chain seq x y z
N MET A 1 14.83 24.87 23.44
CA MET A 1 14.78 23.44 23.05
C MET A 1 13.47 23.22 22.31
N LYS A 2 13.47 22.51 21.17
CA LYS A 2 12.20 22.16 20.48
C LYS A 2 11.39 21.23 21.39
N GLU A 3 10.06 21.40 21.41
CA GLU A 3 9.19 20.52 22.19
C GLU A 3 9.32 19.06 21.73
N PRO A 4 9.27 18.08 22.66
CA PRO A 4 9.35 16.67 22.28
C PRO A 4 8.13 16.24 21.46
N ILE A 5 8.34 15.35 20.51
CA ILE A 5 7.31 14.67 19.75
C ILE A 5 6.84 13.47 20.58
N ARG A 6 5.59 13.51 21.00
CA ARG A 6 4.98 12.47 21.83
C ARG A 6 3.88 11.78 21.04
N LEU A 7 4.11 10.50 20.75
CA LEU A 7 3.32 9.71 19.83
C LEU A 7 2.42 8.73 20.56
N ILE A 8 1.21 8.56 20.04
CA ILE A 8 0.43 7.34 20.24
C ILE A 8 0.63 6.43 19.02
N LEU A 9 0.93 5.15 19.23
CA LEU A 9 0.99 4.15 18.17
C LEU A 9 -0.22 3.22 18.28
N VAL A 10 -1.11 3.27 17.29
CA VAL A 10 -2.35 2.48 17.25
C VAL A 10 -2.17 1.31 16.29
N GLY A 11 -2.31 0.08 16.77
CA GLY A 11 -2.06 -1.15 16.02
C GLY A 11 -0.58 -1.55 16.08
N ILE A 12 -0.29 -2.66 16.75
CA ILE A 12 1.04 -3.26 16.94
C ILE A 12 1.14 -4.57 16.14
N GLY A 13 0.54 -4.57 14.96
CA GLY A 13 0.59 -5.68 14.01
C GLY A 13 1.96 -5.84 13.32
N PRO A 14 2.05 -6.75 12.33
CA PRO A 14 3.30 -7.05 11.63
C PRO A 14 3.95 -5.85 10.94
N HIS A 15 3.20 -4.80 10.57
CA HIS A 15 3.78 -3.58 10.00
C HIS A 15 4.51 -2.77 11.06
N SER A 16 3.83 -2.39 12.15
CA SER A 16 4.41 -1.64 13.27
C SER A 16 5.64 -2.30 13.88
N LYS A 17 5.59 -3.62 14.09
CA LYS A 17 6.72 -4.42 14.62
C LYS A 17 7.96 -4.37 13.72
N ARG A 18 7.80 -4.24 12.41
CA ARG A 18 8.91 -4.22 11.43
C ARG A 18 9.34 -2.82 11.03
N VAL A 19 8.48 -1.83 11.20
CA VAL A 19 8.64 -0.51 10.59
C VAL A 19 8.64 0.58 11.64
N TYR A 20 7.49 0.84 12.28
CA TYR A 20 7.34 2.00 13.16
C TYR A 20 8.17 1.88 14.44
N LEU A 21 8.13 0.74 15.14
CA LEU A 21 8.88 0.55 16.38
C LEU A 21 10.41 0.64 16.13
N PRO A 22 10.99 -0.09 15.15
CA PRO A 22 12.40 0.06 14.83
C PRO A 22 12.77 1.47 14.32
N ALA A 23 11.96 2.07 13.44
CA ALA A 23 12.25 3.39 12.88
C ALA A 23 12.25 4.48 13.94
N VAL A 24 11.24 4.52 14.83
CA VAL A 24 11.19 5.51 15.92
C VAL A 24 12.33 5.29 16.91
N THR A 25 12.68 4.03 17.20
CA THR A 25 13.82 3.70 18.09
C THR A 25 15.14 4.22 17.53
N ASP A 26 15.37 4.03 16.22
CA ASP A 26 16.59 4.54 15.59
C ASP A 26 16.58 6.08 15.49
N LEU A 27 15.44 6.67 15.10
CA LEU A 27 15.29 8.12 14.95
C LEU A 27 15.33 8.87 16.29
N LYS A 28 15.00 8.23 17.42
CA LYS A 28 15.14 8.81 18.76
C LYS A 28 16.57 9.28 19.09
N LYS A 29 17.58 8.74 18.39
CA LYS A 29 18.99 9.19 18.51
C LYS A 29 19.21 10.60 17.93
N ARG A 30 18.32 11.08 17.05
CA ARG A 30 18.43 12.34 16.29
C ARG A 30 17.26 13.28 16.50
N TYR A 31 16.10 12.75 16.88
CA TYR A 31 14.85 13.47 17.09
C TYR A 31 14.42 13.34 18.55
N PRO A 32 13.87 14.40 19.18
CA PRO A 32 13.29 14.31 20.52
C PRO A 32 11.91 13.63 20.44
N VAL A 33 11.88 12.35 20.05
CA VAL A 33 10.64 11.58 19.80
C VAL A 33 10.50 10.42 20.80
N GLU A 34 9.28 10.17 21.24
CA GLU A 34 8.93 8.99 22.04
C GLU A 34 7.52 8.47 21.70
N ILE A 35 7.33 7.17 21.85
CA ILE A 35 6.01 6.55 21.84
C ILE A 35 5.54 6.50 23.29
N SER A 36 4.56 7.35 23.61
CA SER A 36 4.03 7.50 24.96
C SER A 36 2.95 6.46 25.29
N LEU A 37 2.27 5.92 24.28
CA LEU A 37 1.23 4.91 24.42
C LEU A 37 1.17 4.04 23.17
N ALA A 38 1.08 2.73 23.35
CA ALA A 38 0.67 1.77 22.34
C ALA A 38 -0.80 1.36 22.56
N ILE A 39 -1.52 1.11 21.48
CA ILE A 39 -2.91 0.60 21.53
C ILE A 39 -2.99 -0.63 20.63
N ASP A 40 -3.55 -1.72 21.14
CA ASP A 40 -3.90 -2.90 20.33
C ASP A 40 -5.17 -3.57 20.87
N VAL A 41 -5.70 -4.54 20.14
CA VAL A 41 -6.83 -5.34 20.60
C VAL A 41 -6.39 -6.34 21.66
N LYS A 42 -7.28 -6.65 22.61
CA LYS A 42 -7.03 -7.64 23.68
C LYS A 42 -6.58 -9.01 23.16
N ALA A 43 -7.09 -9.42 22.00
CA ALA A 43 -6.71 -10.68 21.36
C ALA A 43 -5.21 -10.77 21.04
N GLU A 44 -4.55 -9.63 20.80
CA GLU A 44 -3.13 -9.56 20.46
C GLU A 44 -2.22 -9.28 21.67
N ALA A 45 -2.78 -9.19 22.89
CA ALA A 45 -2.02 -8.73 24.06
C ALA A 45 -0.75 -9.53 24.30
N SER A 46 -0.85 -10.86 24.34
CA SER A 46 0.31 -11.74 24.54
C SER A 46 1.37 -11.58 23.43
N ASN A 47 0.95 -11.46 22.16
CA ASN A 47 1.84 -11.26 21.02
C ASN A 47 2.56 -9.91 21.05
N VAL A 48 1.91 -8.88 21.61
CA VAL A 48 2.49 -7.53 21.76
C VAL A 48 3.47 -7.50 22.93
N GLU A 49 3.05 -7.99 24.09
CA GLU A 49 3.89 -8.04 25.30
C GLU A 49 5.16 -8.85 25.07
N GLN A 50 5.06 -10.05 24.48
CA GLN A 50 6.22 -10.87 24.15
C GLN A 50 7.15 -10.15 23.17
N HIS A 51 6.61 -9.43 22.19
CA HIS A 51 7.43 -8.66 21.26
C HIS A 51 8.13 -7.48 21.96
N PHE A 52 7.45 -6.81 22.89
CA PHE A 52 8.02 -5.69 23.64
C PHE A 52 9.12 -6.16 24.57
N GLU A 53 8.90 -7.23 25.33
CA GLU A 53 9.90 -7.86 26.19
C GLU A 53 11.14 -8.27 25.38
N LYS A 54 10.94 -9.01 24.30
CA LYS A 54 12.03 -9.49 23.42
C LYS A 54 12.90 -8.36 22.87
N ASN A 55 12.33 -7.19 22.62
CA ASN A 55 13.04 -6.06 22.02
C ASN A 55 13.35 -4.93 23.02
N GLY A 56 13.06 -5.13 24.31
CA GLY A 56 13.30 -4.15 25.37
C GLY A 56 12.45 -2.87 25.25
N TYR A 57 11.26 -2.93 24.64
CA TYR A 57 10.37 -1.78 24.57
C TYR A 57 9.64 -1.56 25.89
N GLN A 58 9.78 -0.37 26.47
CA GLN A 58 9.07 0.06 27.67
C GLN A 58 8.02 1.11 27.30
N ILE A 59 6.90 0.64 26.73
CA ILE A 59 5.82 1.50 26.24
C ILE A 59 4.53 1.09 26.96
N PRO A 60 3.85 2.01 27.68
CA PRO A 60 2.52 1.74 28.21
C PRO A 60 1.59 1.27 27.09
N THR A 61 0.88 0.17 27.31
CA THR A 61 0.00 -0.41 26.28
C THR A 61 -1.43 -0.49 26.79
N LEU A 62 -2.37 0.02 26.00
CA LEU A 62 -3.80 -0.07 26.24
C LEU A 62 -4.40 -1.14 25.33
N PHE A 63 -4.93 -2.21 25.93
CA PHE A 63 -5.62 -3.27 25.20
C PHE A 63 -7.13 -3.05 25.19
N ILE A 64 -7.73 -3.00 24.00
CA ILE A 64 -9.14 -2.67 23.80
C ILE A 64 -9.93 -3.82 23.17
N ASP A 65 -11.25 -3.79 23.33
CA ASP A 65 -12.12 -4.65 22.53
C ASP A 65 -12.16 -4.15 21.07
N PRO A 66 -12.28 -5.06 20.08
CA PRO A 66 -12.46 -4.65 18.69
C PRO A 66 -13.77 -3.88 18.52
N PHE A 67 -13.76 -2.90 17.63
CA PHE A 67 -14.93 -2.11 17.27
C PHE A 67 -14.99 -1.90 15.76
N ALA A 68 -16.13 -1.40 15.29
CA ALA A 68 -16.36 -1.02 13.91
C ALA A 68 -16.82 0.43 13.85
N ASP A 69 -16.56 1.07 12.71
CA ASP A 69 -17.07 2.38 12.30
C ASP A 69 -16.63 3.59 13.15
N GLU A 70 -16.99 3.65 14.44
CA GLU A 70 -16.75 4.78 15.33
C GLU A 70 -15.95 4.40 16.57
N LEU A 71 -15.14 5.34 17.09
CA LEU A 71 -14.38 5.15 18.30
C LEU A 71 -15.32 5.14 19.53
N PRO A 72 -15.35 4.07 20.35
CA PRO A 72 -16.26 3.99 21.50
C PRO A 72 -16.09 5.18 22.46
N THR A 73 -17.19 5.75 22.95
CA THR A 73 -17.19 6.99 23.77
C THR A 73 -16.28 6.90 24.99
N THR A 74 -16.24 5.75 25.67
CA THR A 74 -15.37 5.51 26.84
C THR A 74 -13.90 5.47 26.46
N LEU A 75 -13.57 4.83 25.34
CA LEU A 75 -12.21 4.82 24.79
C LEU A 75 -11.80 6.23 24.36
N LYS A 76 -12.66 6.95 23.65
CA LYS A 76 -12.43 8.34 23.26
C LYS A 76 -12.11 9.22 24.47
N ALA A 77 -12.93 9.19 25.52
CA ALA A 77 -12.70 9.96 26.74
C ALA A 77 -11.36 9.62 27.42
N THR A 78 -11.02 8.33 27.43
CA THR A 78 -9.73 7.85 27.97
C THR A 78 -8.55 8.41 27.18
N LEU A 79 -8.63 8.38 25.85
CA LEU A 79 -7.58 8.88 24.96
C LEU A 79 -7.48 10.41 24.98
N ASP A 80 -8.61 11.13 25.03
CA ASP A 80 -8.65 12.60 25.13
C ASP A 80 -7.94 13.08 26.42
N ASN A 81 -8.23 12.41 27.54
CA ASN A 81 -7.57 12.67 28.82
C ASN A 81 -6.06 12.35 28.75
N PHE A 82 -5.69 11.22 28.15
CA PHE A 82 -4.30 10.84 27.98
C PHE A 82 -3.52 11.85 27.11
N VAL A 83 -4.12 12.29 26.00
CA VAL A 83 -3.54 13.30 25.09
C VAL A 83 -3.25 14.59 25.85
N THR A 84 -4.22 15.07 26.63
CA THR A 84 -4.08 16.32 27.40
C THR A 84 -3.03 16.19 28.50
N ALA A 85 -3.11 15.13 29.33
CA ALA A 85 -2.21 14.93 30.45
C ALA A 85 -0.75 14.72 30.03
N ASN A 86 -0.52 14.05 28.90
CA ASN A 86 0.82 13.71 28.42
C ASN A 86 1.33 14.63 27.32
N LYS A 87 0.56 15.67 26.93
CA LYS A 87 0.90 16.59 25.82
C LYS A 87 1.23 15.84 24.53
N ILE A 88 0.41 14.86 24.19
CA ILE A 88 0.54 14.13 22.92
C ILE A 88 0.27 15.10 21.78
N ASN A 89 1.12 15.08 20.76
CA ASN A 89 0.98 15.95 19.59
C ASN A 89 0.86 15.17 18.27
N ALA A 90 1.06 13.85 18.29
CA ALA A 90 1.05 13.06 17.07
C ALA A 90 0.56 11.62 17.30
N VAL A 91 0.05 10.99 16.24
CA VAL A 91 -0.41 9.60 16.23
C VAL A 91 0.08 8.88 14.98
N ILE A 92 0.44 7.60 15.16
CA ILE A 92 0.64 6.65 14.07
C ILE A 92 -0.54 5.67 14.08
N ILE A 93 -1.26 5.55 12.97
CA ILE A 93 -2.41 4.66 12.79
C ILE A 93 -2.00 3.50 11.87
N ALA A 94 -1.88 2.31 12.44
CA ALA A 94 -1.38 1.09 11.79
C ALA A 94 -2.29 -0.12 12.09
N THR A 95 -3.60 0.15 12.15
CA THR A 95 -4.65 -0.85 12.41
C THR A 95 -5.15 -1.48 11.11
N GLU A 96 -6.21 -2.28 11.16
CA GLU A 96 -6.91 -2.68 9.95
C GLU A 96 -7.62 -1.46 9.31
N PRO A 97 -7.68 -1.35 7.96
CA PRO A 97 -8.11 -0.10 7.30
C PRO A 97 -9.59 0.21 7.49
N THR A 98 -10.39 -0.75 7.97
CA THR A 98 -11.80 -0.55 8.29
C THR A 98 -12.02 0.36 9.50
N VAL A 99 -11.00 0.56 10.34
CA VAL A 99 -11.07 1.46 11.51
C VAL A 99 -10.12 2.67 11.41
N HIS A 100 -9.43 2.84 10.28
CA HIS A 100 -8.57 4.01 10.04
C HIS A 100 -9.34 5.33 10.19
N LYS A 101 -10.56 5.39 9.66
CA LYS A 101 -11.41 6.57 9.72
C LYS A 101 -11.67 7.00 11.17
N ALA A 102 -12.14 6.08 12.01
CA ALA A 102 -12.46 6.36 13.41
C ALA A 102 -11.28 7.01 14.16
N TYR A 103 -10.07 6.43 14.02
CA TYR A 103 -8.88 6.98 14.65
C TYR A 103 -8.43 8.31 14.04
N ALA A 104 -8.55 8.48 12.72
CA ALA A 104 -8.19 9.72 12.06
C ALA A 104 -9.13 10.87 12.41
N GLU A 105 -10.44 10.64 12.44
CA GLU A 105 -11.44 11.64 12.86
C GLU A 105 -11.17 12.11 14.29
N TRP A 106 -10.93 11.17 15.19
CA TRP A 106 -10.52 11.47 16.57
C TRP A 106 -9.26 12.33 16.63
N ALA A 107 -8.19 11.91 15.93
CA ALA A 107 -6.91 12.61 15.92
C ALA A 107 -7.00 14.01 15.28
N LEU A 108 -7.76 14.18 14.20
CA LEU A 108 -8.04 15.47 13.57
C LEU A 108 -8.85 16.38 14.50
N GLY A 109 -9.82 15.82 15.24
CA GLY A 109 -10.60 16.52 16.24
C GLY A 109 -9.75 17.14 17.35
N LEU A 110 -8.70 16.44 17.79
CA LEU A 110 -7.72 16.93 18.76
C LEU A 110 -6.58 17.76 18.14
N GLY A 111 -6.54 17.88 16.81
CA GLY A 111 -5.50 18.62 16.10
C GLY A 111 -4.11 17.97 16.18
N LEU A 112 -4.05 16.63 16.23
CA LEU A 112 -2.79 15.87 16.20
C LEU A 112 -2.20 15.81 14.79
N HIS A 113 -0.88 15.61 14.71
CA HIS A 113 -0.24 15.16 13.47
C HIS A 113 -0.53 13.67 13.26
N ILE A 114 -0.78 13.25 12.02
CA ILE A 114 -1.18 11.88 11.69
C ILE A 114 -0.19 11.26 10.69
N LEU A 115 0.33 10.08 11.02
CA LEU A 115 0.94 9.16 10.07
C LEU A 115 0.07 7.90 10.01
N MET A 116 -0.42 7.52 8.85
CA MET A 116 -1.38 6.42 8.70
C MET A 116 -0.89 5.38 7.71
N ASP A 117 -1.09 4.09 8.00
CA ASP A 117 -0.88 3.00 7.05
C ASP A 117 -1.86 3.09 5.87
N LYS A 118 -1.46 2.50 4.75
CA LYS A 118 -2.33 2.39 3.57
C LYS A 118 -3.30 1.21 3.68
N PRO A 119 -4.44 1.25 2.98
CA PRO A 119 -5.02 2.42 2.28
C PRO A 119 -5.58 3.44 3.28
N VAL A 120 -6.01 4.61 2.81
CA VAL A 120 -6.64 5.61 3.70
C VAL A 120 -7.80 4.98 4.48
N THR A 121 -8.71 4.31 3.77
CA THR A 121 -9.75 3.46 4.37
C THR A 121 -10.07 2.27 3.45
N THR A 122 -10.75 1.27 3.99
CA THR A 122 -11.51 0.27 3.22
C THR A 122 -12.84 0.04 3.92
N ARG A 123 -13.80 -0.60 3.25
CA ARG A 123 -15.07 -1.01 3.84
C ARG A 123 -15.31 -2.49 3.64
N ASN A 124 -15.97 -3.13 4.61
CA ASN A 124 -16.40 -4.52 4.45
C ASN A 124 -17.32 -4.64 3.24
N HIS A 125 -17.32 -5.78 2.56
CA HIS A 125 -18.20 -6.07 1.42
C HIS A 125 -18.07 -5.10 0.22
N ALA A 126 -16.95 -4.37 0.10
CA ALA A 126 -16.70 -3.47 -1.03
C ALA A 126 -16.80 -4.18 -2.39
N ILE A 127 -16.53 -5.49 -2.46
CA ILE A 127 -16.66 -6.29 -3.69
C ILE A 127 -18.10 -6.64 -4.10
N SER A 128 -19.07 -6.44 -3.21
CA SER A 128 -20.46 -6.90 -3.41
C SER A 128 -21.50 -5.82 -3.13
N ASP A 129 -21.13 -4.72 -2.47
CA ASP A 129 -22.03 -3.63 -2.10
C ASP A 129 -21.53 -2.31 -2.72
N LEU A 130 -22.37 -1.73 -3.58
CA LEU A 130 -22.06 -0.51 -4.31
C LEU A 130 -21.90 0.72 -3.38
N ALA A 131 -22.71 0.79 -2.32
CA ALA A 131 -22.63 1.88 -1.34
C ALA A 131 -21.35 1.77 -0.52
N HIS A 132 -20.90 0.56 -0.18
CA HIS A 132 -19.63 0.36 0.51
C HIS A 132 -18.44 0.61 -0.41
N ALA A 133 -18.51 0.20 -1.68
CA ALA A 133 -17.50 0.53 -2.69
C ALA A 133 -17.33 2.04 -2.86
N ARG A 134 -18.45 2.78 -2.96
CA ARG A 134 -18.48 4.24 -3.03
C ARG A 134 -18.02 4.89 -1.72
N GLY A 135 -18.41 4.31 -0.59
CA GLY A 135 -18.12 4.82 0.75
C GLY A 135 -16.63 4.97 1.05
N ILE A 136 -15.77 4.22 0.37
CA ILE A 136 -14.30 4.39 0.41
C ILE A 136 -13.89 5.82 -0.01
N LEU A 137 -14.47 6.35 -1.10
CA LEU A 137 -14.21 7.71 -1.55
C LEU A 137 -14.86 8.73 -0.61
N ASP A 138 -16.08 8.47 -0.15
CA ASP A 138 -16.79 9.36 0.78
C ASP A 138 -16.00 9.54 2.09
N ASP A 139 -15.40 8.47 2.61
CA ASP A 139 -14.54 8.50 3.80
C ASP A 139 -13.31 9.39 3.58
N TYR A 140 -12.63 9.25 2.43
CA TYR A 140 -11.50 10.10 2.09
C TYR A 140 -11.90 11.58 1.99
N LEU A 141 -13.02 11.88 1.29
CA LEU A 141 -13.49 13.25 1.14
C LEU A 141 -13.85 13.88 2.50
N HIS A 142 -14.43 13.10 3.40
CA HIS A 142 -14.72 13.52 4.76
C HIS A 142 -13.44 13.84 5.55
N LEU A 143 -12.47 12.92 5.56
CA LEU A 143 -11.18 13.13 6.24
C LEU A 143 -10.41 14.31 5.66
N LEU A 144 -10.41 14.48 4.34
CA LEU A 144 -9.77 15.61 3.68
C LEU A 144 -10.43 16.94 4.06
N LYS A 145 -11.77 16.98 4.16
CA LYS A 145 -12.50 18.16 4.62
C LYS A 145 -12.10 18.52 6.05
N MET A 146 -12.17 17.58 6.98
CA MET A 146 -11.76 17.80 8.37
C MET A 146 -10.30 18.25 8.48
N TYR A 147 -9.41 17.64 7.69
CA TYR A 147 -8.01 18.03 7.63
C TYR A 147 -7.87 19.48 7.17
N ASN A 148 -8.52 19.88 6.07
CA ASN A 148 -8.46 21.25 5.54
C ASN A 148 -9.03 22.28 6.52
N GLU A 149 -10.13 21.97 7.22
CA GLU A 149 -10.69 22.81 8.28
C GLU A 149 -9.69 22.97 9.44
N LEU A 150 -9.03 21.89 9.86
CA LEU A 150 -7.96 21.94 10.85
C LEU A 150 -6.79 22.82 10.39
N GLN A 151 -6.43 22.80 9.10
CA GLN A 151 -5.33 23.62 8.58
C GLN A 151 -5.58 25.13 8.67
N GLN A 152 -6.83 25.58 8.73
CA GLN A 152 -7.17 26.99 8.90
C GLN A 152 -6.82 27.51 10.30
N ARG A 153 -6.71 26.61 11.29
CA ARG A 153 -6.47 26.94 12.70
C ARG A 153 -5.13 26.45 13.23
N LYS A 154 -4.60 25.35 12.70
CA LYS A 154 -3.34 24.73 13.14
C LYS A 154 -2.66 24.01 11.97
N SER A 155 -1.41 24.37 11.70
CA SER A 155 -0.60 23.66 10.71
C SER A 155 -0.26 22.25 11.23
N THR A 156 -0.78 21.22 10.55
CA THR A 156 -0.50 19.82 10.88
C THR A 156 -0.20 19.00 9.61
N VAL A 157 0.32 17.79 9.80
CA VAL A 157 0.58 16.84 8.71
C VAL A 157 -0.35 15.65 8.85
N PHE A 158 -0.85 15.16 7.72
CA PHE A 158 -1.55 13.89 7.61
C PHE A 158 -0.88 13.09 6.50
N THR A 159 0.14 12.32 6.86
CA THR A 159 0.90 11.49 5.93
C THR A 159 0.26 10.11 5.82
N VAL A 160 0.09 9.62 4.59
CA VAL A 160 -0.29 8.22 4.32
C VAL A 160 0.98 7.46 3.92
N ASN A 161 1.24 6.31 4.53
CA ASN A 161 2.45 5.54 4.28
C ASN A 161 2.36 4.72 2.99
N VAL A 162 2.74 5.38 1.88
CA VAL A 162 2.94 4.76 0.56
C VAL A 162 4.41 4.85 0.15
N GLN A 163 5.20 3.89 0.65
CA GLN A 163 6.66 3.83 0.49
C GLN A 163 7.20 4.03 -0.95
N ARG A 164 6.42 3.73 -2.01
CA ARG A 164 6.86 3.87 -3.40
C ARG A 164 7.15 5.32 -3.78
N ARG A 165 6.51 6.30 -3.13
CA ARG A 165 6.81 7.74 -3.34
C ARG A 165 8.19 8.16 -2.84
N TYR A 166 8.72 7.44 -1.87
CA TYR A 166 10.02 7.68 -1.24
C TYR A 166 11.13 6.82 -1.85
N HIS A 167 10.79 5.97 -2.82
CA HIS A 167 11.72 5.06 -3.45
C HIS A 167 12.53 5.82 -4.53
N PRO A 168 13.86 5.91 -4.43
CA PRO A 168 14.67 6.74 -5.32
C PRO A 168 14.50 6.39 -6.81
N GLY A 169 14.35 5.11 -7.15
CA GLY A 169 14.09 4.70 -8.55
C GLY A 169 12.78 5.23 -9.13
N PHE A 170 11.70 5.33 -8.34
CA PHE A 170 10.46 5.93 -8.82
C PHE A 170 10.58 7.46 -8.90
N GLN A 171 11.32 8.08 -7.97
CA GLN A 171 11.61 9.52 -8.04
C GLN A 171 12.36 9.88 -9.31
N LEU A 172 13.40 9.10 -9.65
CA LEU A 172 14.14 9.23 -10.89
C LEU A 172 13.23 9.07 -12.12
N ALA A 173 12.36 8.07 -12.16
CA ALA A 173 11.40 7.91 -13.26
C ALA A 173 10.50 9.15 -13.41
N MET A 174 9.98 9.71 -12.30
CA MET A 174 9.18 10.94 -12.33
C MET A 174 10.00 12.16 -12.81
N GLU A 175 11.28 12.26 -12.44
CA GLU A 175 12.19 13.30 -12.95
C GLU A 175 12.38 13.19 -14.46
N ARG A 176 12.59 11.98 -14.99
CA ARG A 176 12.70 11.75 -16.45
C ARG A 176 11.41 12.07 -17.20
N ILE A 177 10.25 11.86 -16.58
CA ILE A 177 8.96 12.27 -17.15
C ILE A 177 8.84 13.80 -17.19
N ARG A 178 9.24 14.49 -16.12
CA ARG A 178 9.24 15.97 -16.06
C ARG A 178 10.17 16.57 -17.10
N GLU A 179 11.37 16.01 -17.27
CA GLU A 179 12.35 16.46 -18.26
C GLU A 179 11.74 16.51 -19.67
N VAL A 180 11.09 15.44 -20.09
CA VAL A 180 10.44 15.37 -21.41
C VAL A 180 9.20 16.26 -21.49
N ALA A 181 8.45 16.40 -20.40
CA ALA A 181 7.31 17.31 -20.33
C ALA A 181 7.74 18.77 -20.53
N VAL A 182 8.85 19.19 -19.92
CA VAL A 182 9.42 20.54 -20.11
C VAL A 182 9.85 20.74 -21.57
N ALA A 183 10.49 19.74 -22.18
CA ALA A 183 10.99 19.86 -23.55
C ALA A 183 9.89 19.84 -24.63
N THR A 184 8.79 19.12 -24.39
CA THR A 184 7.82 18.79 -25.45
C THR A 184 6.39 19.21 -25.13
N ASN A 185 6.12 19.64 -23.90
CA ASN A 185 4.77 19.83 -23.37
C ASN A 185 3.89 18.57 -23.54
N CYS A 186 4.47 17.37 -23.62
CA CYS A 186 3.73 16.12 -23.81
C CYS A 186 3.42 15.47 -22.45
N PRO A 187 2.14 15.14 -22.16
CA PRO A 187 1.77 14.41 -20.95
C PRO A 187 2.10 12.92 -21.10
N VAL A 188 1.97 12.17 -20.01
CA VAL A 188 1.93 10.71 -20.08
C VAL A 188 0.64 10.29 -20.79
N THR A 189 0.75 9.44 -21.80
CA THR A 189 -0.38 9.01 -22.64
C THR A 189 -0.80 7.57 -22.39
N ASN A 190 0.08 6.75 -21.82
CA ASN A 190 -0.26 5.38 -21.46
C ASN A 190 0.58 4.86 -20.29
N ILE A 191 -0.03 4.13 -19.36
CA ILE A 191 0.68 3.37 -18.32
C ILE A 191 0.15 1.93 -18.29
N GLN A 192 1.04 0.95 -18.31
CA GLN A 192 0.70 -0.43 -17.93
C GLN A 192 1.46 -0.76 -16.65
N SER A 193 0.75 -1.28 -15.65
CA SER A 193 1.35 -1.66 -14.37
C SER A 193 0.91 -3.06 -13.99
N THR A 194 1.83 -3.86 -13.48
CA THR A 194 1.55 -5.21 -12.98
C THR A 194 2.22 -5.41 -11.63
N HIS A 195 1.48 -5.99 -10.68
CA HIS A 195 1.99 -6.36 -9.36
C HIS A 195 1.53 -7.76 -8.95
N CYS A 196 2.48 -8.68 -8.99
CA CYS A 196 2.36 -10.08 -8.67
C CYS A 196 2.96 -10.33 -7.27
N ASP A 197 2.20 -10.94 -6.37
CA ASP A 197 2.70 -11.30 -5.02
C ASP A 197 3.12 -12.76 -4.89
N GLY A 198 2.79 -13.62 -5.86
CA GLY A 198 3.27 -15.00 -5.91
C GLY A 198 2.84 -15.85 -4.74
N GLN A 199 1.58 -15.73 -4.31
CA GLN A 199 1.03 -16.40 -3.15
C GLN A 199 0.13 -17.55 -3.57
N TRP A 200 0.69 -18.76 -3.60
CA TRP A 200 -0.11 -19.97 -3.73
C TRP A 200 -0.63 -20.41 -2.36
N ARG A 201 -1.87 -20.01 -2.05
CA ARG A 201 -2.59 -20.43 -0.84
C ARG A 201 -3.48 -21.62 -1.16
N LEU A 202 -3.45 -22.63 -0.30
CA LEU A 202 -4.38 -23.76 -0.39
C LEU A 202 -5.78 -23.31 0.08
N PRO A 203 -6.86 -23.97 -0.37
CA PRO A 203 -8.22 -23.49 -0.11
C PRO A 203 -8.55 -23.29 1.38
N SER A 204 -8.18 -24.24 2.26
CA SER A 204 -8.43 -24.07 3.69
C SER A 204 -7.69 -22.87 4.29
N GLU A 205 -6.51 -22.51 3.78
CA GLU A 205 -5.74 -21.36 4.26
C GLU A 205 -6.37 -20.02 3.88
N ILE A 206 -7.12 -19.96 2.77
CA ILE A 206 -7.87 -18.76 2.38
C ILE A 206 -8.97 -18.46 3.40
N VAL A 207 -9.54 -19.50 4.05
CA VAL A 207 -10.57 -19.37 5.08
C VAL A 207 -9.96 -18.99 6.43
N THR A 208 -8.87 -19.63 6.81
CA THR A 208 -8.29 -19.52 8.16
C THR A 208 -7.30 -18.36 8.33
N GLN A 209 -7.00 -17.61 7.28
CA GLN A 209 -6.07 -16.49 7.35
C GLN A 209 -6.74 -15.20 7.82
N ASP A 210 -6.28 -14.67 8.96
CA ASP A 210 -6.76 -13.40 9.52
C ASP A 210 -5.98 -12.16 9.04
N TYR A 211 -4.74 -12.33 8.56
CA TYR A 211 -3.91 -11.23 8.05
C TYR A 211 -4.16 -10.99 6.56
N HIS A 212 -4.51 -9.77 6.15
CA HIS A 212 -5.01 -9.50 4.79
C HIS A 212 -6.14 -10.47 4.38
N PRO A 213 -7.23 -10.52 5.17
CA PRO A 213 -8.24 -11.54 5.01
C PRO A 213 -9.16 -11.19 3.84
N TYR A 214 -9.52 -12.20 3.05
CA TYR A 214 -10.52 -12.03 2.00
C TYR A 214 -11.95 -12.09 2.56
N ASN A 215 -12.14 -12.66 3.75
CA ASN A 215 -13.45 -12.95 4.33
C ASN A 215 -14.28 -11.72 4.70
N LYS A 216 -13.69 -10.52 4.63
CA LYS A 216 -14.36 -9.24 4.86
C LYS A 216 -14.88 -8.57 3.58
N GLY A 217 -14.74 -9.21 2.42
CA GLY A 217 -15.29 -8.69 1.17
C GLY A 217 -14.47 -7.55 0.53
N TYR A 218 -13.19 -7.47 0.87
CA TYR A 218 -12.15 -6.74 0.13
C TYR A 218 -10.91 -7.63 0.06
N GLY A 219 -10.03 -7.35 -0.88
CA GLY A 219 -8.89 -8.20 -1.15
C GLY A 219 -7.69 -7.43 -1.67
N LYS A 220 -7.05 -7.96 -2.71
CA LYS A 220 -5.78 -7.44 -3.21
C LYS A 220 -5.81 -5.94 -3.55
N ILE A 221 -6.92 -5.42 -4.07
CA ILE A 221 -7.12 -4.00 -4.42
C ILE A 221 -6.89 -3.12 -3.19
N SER A 222 -7.58 -3.39 -2.08
CA SER A 222 -7.39 -2.66 -0.81
C SER A 222 -6.03 -2.95 -0.17
N HIS A 223 -5.48 -4.15 -0.32
CA HIS A 223 -4.22 -4.54 0.30
C HIS A 223 -2.99 -4.00 -0.45
N SER A 224 -2.46 -4.76 -1.42
CA SER A 224 -1.23 -4.35 -2.14
C SER A 224 -1.52 -3.45 -3.34
N GLY A 225 -2.76 -3.46 -3.85
CA GLY A 225 -3.23 -2.66 -4.98
C GLY A 225 -3.18 -1.16 -4.74
N TYR A 226 -3.45 -0.70 -3.52
CA TYR A 226 -3.41 0.74 -3.20
C TYR A 226 -2.07 1.40 -3.54
N HIS A 227 -0.96 0.72 -3.28
CA HIS A 227 0.34 1.27 -3.66
C HIS A 227 0.53 1.40 -5.18
N ILE A 228 -0.14 0.56 -5.97
CA ILE A 228 -0.06 0.58 -7.42
C ILE A 228 -0.93 1.70 -7.97
N PHE A 229 -2.16 1.87 -7.48
CA PHE A 229 -2.97 3.04 -7.80
C PHE A 229 -2.24 4.34 -7.46
N ASP A 230 -1.58 4.38 -6.30
CA ASP A 230 -0.77 5.50 -5.86
C ASP A 230 0.33 5.84 -6.85
N ILE A 231 1.24 4.89 -7.12
CA ILE A 231 2.42 5.18 -7.95
C ILE A 231 2.05 5.46 -9.40
N VAL A 232 1.01 4.82 -9.94
CA VAL A 232 0.49 5.10 -11.29
C VAL A 232 -0.05 6.53 -11.37
N CYS A 233 -0.78 7.00 -10.35
CA CYS A 233 -1.22 8.39 -10.28
C CYS A 233 -0.02 9.35 -10.21
N GLN A 234 1.00 9.04 -9.41
CA GLN A 234 2.20 9.87 -9.31
C GLN A 234 2.95 9.96 -10.65
N LEU A 235 3.15 8.83 -11.34
CA LEU A 235 3.79 8.77 -12.65
C LEU A 235 2.99 9.55 -13.70
N PHE A 236 1.67 9.40 -13.72
CA PHE A 236 0.80 10.12 -14.66
C PHE A 236 0.81 11.64 -14.43
N ARG A 237 0.82 12.08 -13.16
CA ARG A 237 0.83 13.51 -12.81
C ARG A 237 2.22 14.15 -12.86
N ALA A 238 3.28 13.35 -12.93
CA ALA A 238 4.66 13.81 -12.96
C ALA A 238 4.94 14.91 -14.00
N PRO A 239 4.39 14.91 -15.24
CA PRO A 239 4.59 15.99 -16.21
C PRO A 239 4.25 17.39 -15.70
N GLY A 240 3.30 17.52 -14.77
CA GLY A 240 2.92 18.81 -14.19
C GLY A 240 2.18 19.77 -15.13
N ILE A 241 1.63 19.28 -16.25
CA ILE A 241 0.97 20.13 -17.26
C ILE A 241 -0.52 20.30 -16.91
N ALA A 242 -0.87 21.36 -16.20
CA ALA A 242 -2.22 21.58 -15.66
C ALA A 242 -3.34 21.55 -16.72
N SER A 243 -3.09 22.12 -17.92
CA SER A 243 -4.08 22.16 -19.01
C SER A 243 -4.36 20.80 -19.65
N LYS A 244 -3.51 19.79 -19.41
CA LYS A 244 -3.61 18.44 -19.98
C LYS A 244 -3.96 17.38 -18.93
N LEU A 245 -4.41 17.82 -17.75
CA LEU A 245 -4.94 16.91 -16.74
C LEU A 245 -6.38 16.50 -17.08
N PRO A 246 -6.74 15.22 -16.86
CA PRO A 246 -8.10 14.75 -17.06
C PRO A 246 -9.06 15.39 -16.05
N ASP A 247 -10.31 15.55 -16.45
CA ASP A 247 -11.42 15.99 -15.59
C ASP A 247 -12.26 14.81 -15.07
N SER A 248 -12.23 13.67 -15.76
CA SER A 248 -12.93 12.45 -15.37
C SER A 248 -12.16 11.17 -15.70
N MET A 249 -12.64 10.04 -15.18
CA MET A 249 -12.09 8.71 -15.46
C MET A 249 -13.20 7.68 -15.60
N GLU A 250 -13.01 6.74 -16.52
CA GLU A 250 -13.85 5.54 -16.64
C GLU A 250 -13.04 4.32 -16.23
N VAL A 251 -13.62 3.43 -15.44
CA VAL A 251 -12.94 2.24 -14.91
C VAL A 251 -13.73 0.99 -15.27
N ILE A 252 -13.05 0.06 -15.94
CA ILE A 252 -13.55 -1.29 -16.19
C ILE A 252 -12.68 -2.24 -15.37
N SER A 253 -13.28 -2.94 -14.40
CA SER A 253 -12.58 -3.96 -13.63
C SER A 253 -13.08 -5.38 -13.96
N SER A 254 -12.20 -6.35 -13.75
CA SER A 254 -12.48 -7.78 -13.75
C SER A 254 -11.70 -8.42 -12.61
N MET A 255 -12.38 -9.22 -11.79
CA MET A 255 -11.78 -9.76 -10.56
C MET A 255 -11.95 -11.27 -10.47
N VAL A 256 -10.91 -11.95 -9.97
CA VAL A 256 -10.97 -13.36 -9.59
C VAL A 256 -11.15 -13.42 -8.08
N GLN A 257 -12.33 -13.87 -7.65
CA GLN A 257 -12.62 -14.20 -6.26
C GLN A 257 -12.24 -15.66 -5.95
N PRO A 258 -12.11 -16.06 -4.67
CA PRO A 258 -11.76 -17.43 -4.29
C PRO A 258 -12.65 -18.53 -4.92
N ARG A 259 -13.92 -18.24 -5.23
CA ARG A 259 -14.78 -19.19 -6.00
C ARG A 259 -14.27 -19.44 -7.42
N GLY A 260 -13.74 -18.42 -8.08
CA GLY A 260 -13.08 -18.55 -9.38
C GLY A 260 -11.76 -19.30 -9.27
N PHE A 261 -11.00 -19.08 -8.19
CA PHE A 261 -9.78 -19.84 -7.90
C PHE A 261 -10.05 -21.35 -7.78
N LEU A 262 -11.15 -21.77 -7.15
CA LEU A 262 -11.58 -23.18 -7.11
C LEU A 262 -11.89 -23.79 -8.48
N LYS A 263 -12.07 -22.98 -9.52
CA LYS A 263 -12.22 -23.42 -10.91
C LYS A 263 -10.90 -23.46 -11.67
N GLN A 264 -9.90 -22.70 -11.21
CA GLN A 264 -8.55 -22.71 -11.76
C GLN A 264 -7.74 -23.89 -11.23
N LEU A 265 -7.84 -24.16 -9.92
CA LEU A 265 -7.21 -25.28 -9.22
C LEU A 265 -8.28 -26.05 -8.45
N THR A 266 -8.65 -27.21 -8.98
CA THR A 266 -9.65 -28.09 -8.40
C THR A 266 -9.05 -28.96 -7.30
N GLU A 267 -9.92 -29.59 -6.52
CA GLU A 267 -9.49 -30.56 -5.51
C GLU A 267 -8.70 -31.73 -6.12
N ALA A 268 -9.07 -32.17 -7.33
CA ALA A 268 -8.35 -33.22 -8.04
C ALA A 268 -6.91 -32.78 -8.38
N ASP A 269 -6.70 -31.51 -8.73
CA ASP A 269 -5.36 -30.97 -9.00
C ASP A 269 -4.49 -31.02 -7.75
N TYR A 270 -5.04 -30.64 -6.58
CA TYR A 270 -4.30 -30.72 -5.32
C TYR A 270 -3.96 -32.16 -4.90
N VAL A 271 -4.88 -33.11 -5.10
CA VAL A 271 -4.60 -34.54 -4.89
C VAL A 271 -3.52 -35.03 -5.87
N ASN A 272 -3.51 -34.56 -7.11
CA ASN A 272 -2.45 -34.92 -8.07
C ASN A 272 -1.09 -34.31 -7.72
N TYR A 273 -1.03 -33.12 -7.11
CA TYR A 273 0.23 -32.47 -6.74
C TYR A 273 0.83 -32.98 -5.43
N PHE A 274 -0.02 -33.37 -4.47
CA PHE A 274 0.40 -33.70 -3.10
C PHE A 274 -0.05 -35.10 -2.65
N ASP A 275 -0.56 -35.92 -3.57
CA ASP A 275 -1.07 -37.28 -3.32
C ASP A 275 -2.02 -37.32 -2.10
N LYS A 276 -1.83 -38.33 -1.24
CA LYS A 276 -2.64 -38.56 -0.04
C LYS A 276 -2.43 -37.49 1.02
N ASP A 277 -1.34 -36.73 0.96
CA ASP A 277 -1.01 -35.74 1.99
C ASP A 277 -1.99 -34.57 1.98
N TYR A 278 -2.60 -34.26 0.82
CA TYR A 278 -3.64 -33.22 0.74
C TYR A 278 -4.81 -33.45 1.69
N GLY A 279 -5.17 -34.71 1.93
CA GLY A 279 -6.22 -35.08 2.88
C GLY A 279 -5.94 -34.58 4.30
N ASN A 280 -4.67 -34.41 4.68
CA ASN A 280 -4.27 -34.00 6.03
C ASN A 280 -4.47 -32.49 6.29
N VAL A 281 -4.50 -31.67 5.24
CA VAL A 281 -4.67 -30.20 5.35
C VAL A 281 -6.05 -29.73 4.91
N ARG A 282 -6.82 -30.60 4.26
CA ARG A 282 -8.18 -30.30 3.79
C ARG A 282 -9.14 -30.22 4.98
N GLN A 283 -9.49 -29.01 5.39
CA GLN A 283 -10.44 -28.75 6.49
C GLN A 283 -11.89 -28.59 6.02
N TYR A 284 -12.10 -28.34 4.72
CA TYR A 284 -13.43 -28.06 4.15
C TYR A 284 -13.61 -28.82 2.84
N SER A 285 -14.83 -29.30 2.59
CA SER A 285 -15.25 -29.84 1.30
C SER A 285 -15.40 -28.75 0.24
N HIS A 286 -15.39 -29.13 -1.05
CA HIS A 286 -15.63 -28.18 -2.14
C HIS A 286 -16.95 -27.39 -1.98
N HIS A 287 -18.01 -28.06 -1.53
CA HIS A 287 -19.31 -27.43 -1.36
C HIS A 287 -19.32 -26.41 -0.20
N GLU A 288 -18.62 -26.70 0.90
CA GLU A 288 -18.45 -25.76 2.00
C GLU A 288 -17.63 -24.53 1.56
N LEU A 289 -16.53 -24.75 0.85
CA LEU A 289 -15.70 -23.66 0.31
C LEU A 289 -16.48 -22.75 -0.65
N GLN A 290 -17.30 -23.32 -1.54
CA GLN A 290 -18.17 -22.53 -2.43
C GLN A 290 -19.13 -21.61 -1.67
N LYS A 291 -19.66 -22.07 -0.52
CA LYS A 291 -20.53 -21.26 0.34
C LYS A 291 -19.74 -20.16 1.07
N LEU A 292 -18.62 -20.53 1.70
CA LEU A 292 -17.77 -19.60 2.44
C LEU A 292 -17.27 -18.46 1.55
N TYR A 293 -16.78 -18.79 0.35
CA TYR A 293 -16.17 -17.83 -0.56
C TYR A 293 -17.15 -16.92 -1.32
N LYS A 294 -18.46 -17.03 -1.09
CA LYS A 294 -19.47 -16.28 -1.84
C LYS A 294 -19.22 -14.78 -1.83
N ASP A 295 -18.90 -14.25 -0.64
CA ASP A 295 -18.77 -12.81 -0.40
C ASP A 295 -17.33 -12.41 -0.03
N TYR A 296 -16.36 -13.30 -0.33
CA TYR A 296 -14.95 -13.01 -0.11
C TYR A 296 -14.46 -11.98 -1.14
N GLY A 297 -13.52 -11.14 -0.72
CA GLY A 297 -12.79 -10.22 -1.59
C GLY A 297 -12.01 -10.93 -2.70
N GLU A 298 -11.50 -10.14 -3.62
CA GLU A 298 -10.75 -10.58 -4.79
C GLU A 298 -9.31 -11.00 -4.44
N MET A 299 -8.87 -12.10 -5.05
CA MET A 299 -7.47 -12.53 -5.04
C MET A 299 -6.69 -11.80 -6.13
N ASP A 300 -7.28 -11.73 -7.33
CA ASP A 300 -6.69 -11.08 -8.49
C ASP A 300 -7.65 -10.04 -9.06
N ALA A 301 -7.11 -8.97 -9.64
CA ALA A 301 -7.87 -7.92 -10.29
C ALA A 301 -7.14 -7.39 -11.52
N ALA A 302 -7.88 -7.16 -12.60
CA ALA A 302 -7.43 -6.46 -13.79
C ALA A 302 -8.32 -5.24 -14.01
N MET A 303 -7.70 -4.09 -14.31
CA MET A 303 -8.40 -2.83 -14.54
C MET A 303 -7.91 -2.19 -15.83
N ILE A 304 -8.86 -1.70 -16.62
CA ILE A 304 -8.63 -0.77 -17.74
C ILE A 304 -9.27 0.55 -17.33
N ILE A 305 -8.49 1.62 -17.36
CA ILE A 305 -8.90 2.95 -16.94
C ILE A 305 -8.66 3.92 -18.11
N ARG A 306 -9.70 4.65 -18.50
CA ARG A 306 -9.62 5.75 -19.47
C ARG A 306 -9.60 7.05 -18.69
N LEU A 307 -8.65 7.92 -19.00
CA LEU A 307 -8.57 9.27 -18.45
C LEU A 307 -9.11 10.23 -19.51
N LEU A 308 -10.19 10.93 -19.16
CA LEU A 308 -10.90 11.77 -20.10
C LEU A 308 -10.64 13.25 -19.82
N LYS A 309 -10.62 14.04 -20.88
CA LYS A 309 -10.60 15.50 -20.85
C LYS A 309 -11.67 15.97 -21.82
N GLU A 310 -12.68 16.68 -21.33
CA GLU A 310 -13.79 17.16 -22.17
C GLU A 310 -14.42 15.99 -22.97
N GLU A 311 -14.71 14.88 -22.28
CA GLU A 311 -15.23 13.60 -22.83
C GLU A 311 -14.26 12.82 -23.76
N GLU A 312 -13.14 13.42 -24.17
CA GLU A 312 -12.16 12.78 -25.04
C GLU A 312 -11.13 11.96 -24.25
N ASN A 313 -10.81 10.77 -24.74
CA ASN A 313 -9.82 9.90 -24.10
C ASN A 313 -8.40 10.36 -24.40
N ILE A 314 -7.72 10.91 -23.38
CA ILE A 314 -6.36 11.44 -23.53
C ILE A 314 -5.28 10.49 -23.04
N ALA A 315 -5.62 9.50 -22.21
CA ALA A 315 -4.66 8.51 -21.74
C ALA A 315 -5.32 7.22 -21.27
N ASN A 316 -4.61 6.10 -21.44
CA ASN A 316 -5.05 4.80 -20.97
C ASN A 316 -4.14 4.27 -19.86
N ILE A 317 -4.74 3.67 -18.85
CA ILE A 317 -4.03 3.00 -17.76
C ILE A 317 -4.53 1.55 -17.69
N THR A 318 -3.61 0.60 -17.65
CA THR A 318 -3.92 -0.81 -17.39
C THR A 318 -3.20 -1.26 -16.13
N ILE A 319 -3.93 -1.88 -15.20
CA ILE A 319 -3.36 -2.37 -13.94
C ILE A 319 -3.75 -3.84 -13.76
N ASN A 320 -2.76 -4.70 -13.56
CA ASN A 320 -2.95 -6.10 -13.20
C ASN A 320 -2.39 -6.37 -11.80
N LEU A 321 -3.24 -6.85 -10.90
CA LEU A 321 -2.93 -7.16 -9.52
C LEU A 321 -3.18 -8.66 -9.33
N LEU A 322 -2.11 -9.45 -9.13
CA LEU A 322 -2.22 -10.91 -9.03
C LEU A 322 -1.68 -11.42 -7.69
N HIS A 323 -2.52 -11.88 -6.75
CA HIS A 323 -2.03 -12.65 -5.60
C HIS A 323 -1.70 -14.06 -6.03
N ASN A 324 -2.55 -14.68 -6.86
CA ASN A 324 -2.38 -16.04 -7.36
C ASN A 324 -1.50 -16.08 -8.62
N SER A 325 -0.31 -15.48 -8.54
CA SER A 325 0.72 -15.55 -9.58
C SER A 325 1.78 -16.60 -9.24
N PHE A 326 2.81 -16.71 -10.09
CA PHE A 326 3.97 -17.59 -9.87
C PHE A 326 4.44 -17.57 -8.40
N ALA A 327 4.45 -18.74 -7.78
CA ALA A 327 4.89 -18.97 -6.41
C ALA A 327 5.95 -20.07 -6.41
N ARG A 328 6.87 -20.03 -5.43
CA ARG A 328 7.88 -21.08 -5.22
C ARG A 328 7.44 -22.18 -4.26
N ARG A 329 6.24 -22.05 -3.72
CA ARG A 329 5.69 -23.05 -2.80
C ARG A 329 5.53 -24.38 -3.54
N ASN A 330 6.16 -25.41 -3.01
CA ASN A 330 6.02 -26.79 -3.46
C ASN A 330 5.75 -27.76 -2.29
N TRP A 331 5.30 -27.23 -1.15
CA TRP A 331 5.00 -27.98 0.07
C TRP A 331 3.59 -27.70 0.56
N ILE A 332 3.07 -28.65 1.34
CA ILE A 332 1.69 -28.65 1.77
C ILE A 332 1.45 -27.88 3.07
N MET A 333 2.29 -28.09 4.09
CA MET A 333 2.16 -27.45 5.39
C MET A 333 2.80 -26.06 5.37
N PRO A 334 2.04 -24.97 5.58
CA PRO A 334 2.63 -23.63 5.59
C PRO A 334 3.53 -23.44 6.81
N GLY A 335 4.42 -22.44 6.73
CA GLY A 335 5.06 -21.88 7.91
C GLY A 335 4.08 -21.14 8.81
N SER A 336 4.56 -20.61 9.95
CA SER A 336 3.73 -19.83 10.88
C SER A 336 3.23 -18.50 10.30
N ASP A 337 3.88 -17.97 9.26
CA ASP A 337 3.47 -16.79 8.51
C ASP A 337 3.11 -17.22 7.07
N LEU A 338 1.82 -17.15 6.72
CA LEU A 338 1.34 -17.47 5.36
C LEU A 338 1.85 -16.47 4.29
N TYR A 339 2.37 -15.31 4.71
CA TYR A 339 2.78 -14.22 3.83
C TYR A 339 4.30 -14.21 3.56
N LYS A 340 5.17 -14.47 4.55
CA LYS A 340 6.64 -14.51 4.36
C LYS A 340 7.20 -15.92 4.55
N GLY A 341 8.14 -16.31 3.70
CA GLY A 341 8.77 -17.64 3.77
C GLY A 341 7.88 -18.79 3.31
N ASN A 342 6.67 -18.49 2.80
CA ASN A 342 5.73 -19.48 2.28
C ASN A 342 5.76 -19.58 0.73
N GLY A 343 6.95 -19.48 0.13
CA GLY A 343 7.13 -19.50 -1.33
C GLY A 343 6.73 -18.22 -2.06
N ARG A 344 6.40 -17.15 -1.32
CA ARG A 344 6.02 -15.84 -1.86
C ARG A 344 7.17 -15.22 -2.66
N VAL A 345 6.89 -14.79 -3.89
CA VAL A 345 7.84 -14.04 -4.74
C VAL A 345 7.14 -12.88 -5.44
N LYS A 346 7.85 -11.77 -5.61
CA LYS A 346 7.26 -10.53 -6.11
C LYS A 346 7.74 -10.24 -7.53
N HIS A 347 6.80 -9.98 -8.43
CA HIS A 347 7.11 -9.37 -9.74
C HIS A 347 6.32 -8.08 -9.91
N GLU A 348 7.02 -6.99 -10.14
CA GLU A 348 6.44 -5.68 -10.38
C GLU A 348 7.01 -5.09 -11.67
N TYR A 349 6.12 -4.59 -12.51
CA TYR A 349 6.45 -4.04 -13.80
C TYR A 349 5.64 -2.77 -14.06
N HIS A 350 6.28 -1.73 -14.60
CA HIS A 350 5.61 -0.54 -15.09
C HIS A 350 6.13 -0.17 -16.47
N HIS A 351 5.22 0.14 -17.38
CA HIS A 351 5.50 0.61 -18.74
C HIS A 351 4.82 1.95 -18.95
N ILE A 352 5.59 3.02 -19.05
CA ILE A 352 5.09 4.40 -19.15
C ILE A 352 5.41 4.93 -20.54
N GLN A 353 4.41 5.41 -21.27
CA GLN A 353 4.55 6.12 -22.54
C GLN A 353 4.26 7.61 -22.33
N GLN A 354 5.13 8.45 -22.86
CA GLN A 354 4.96 9.90 -22.87
C GLN A 354 4.94 10.38 -24.32
N GLY A 355 3.78 10.16 -24.96
CA GLY A 355 3.60 10.39 -26.39
C GLY A 355 4.66 9.68 -27.24
N PRO A 356 5.11 10.29 -28.35
CA PRO A 356 6.11 9.71 -29.25
C PRO A 356 7.56 9.93 -28.79
N PHE A 357 7.79 10.50 -27.59
CA PHE A 357 9.10 11.03 -27.20
C PHE A 357 9.86 10.14 -26.24
N GLN A 358 9.15 9.42 -25.36
CA GLN A 358 9.80 8.62 -24.33
C GLN A 358 8.96 7.41 -23.92
N ASN A 359 9.66 6.30 -23.70
CA ASN A 359 9.16 5.14 -22.98
C ASN A 359 10.04 4.87 -21.76
N ILE A 360 9.44 4.69 -20.59
CA ILE A 360 10.14 4.23 -19.38
C ILE A 360 9.57 2.88 -18.98
N GLN A 361 10.45 1.91 -18.76
CA GLN A 361 10.09 0.60 -18.23
C GLN A 361 10.79 0.39 -16.90
N ILE A 362 10.04 -0.03 -15.89
CA ILE A 362 10.54 -0.33 -14.54
C ILE A 362 10.33 -1.81 -14.27
N HIS A 363 11.40 -2.51 -13.89
CA HIS A 363 11.39 -3.94 -13.62
C HIS A 363 11.88 -4.19 -12.19
N SER A 364 11.04 -4.80 -11.36
CA SER A 364 11.42 -5.23 -10.02
C SER A 364 10.97 -6.67 -9.80
N TYR A 365 11.94 -7.57 -9.73
CA TYR A 365 11.72 -9.02 -9.72
C TYR A 365 12.46 -9.67 -8.59
N GLN A 366 11.75 -10.46 -7.80
CA GLN A 366 12.29 -11.27 -6.73
C GLN A 366 12.04 -12.74 -7.05
N ALA A 367 13.08 -13.56 -6.97
CA ALA A 367 13.01 -15.01 -7.07
C ALA A 367 13.23 -15.70 -5.72
N LYS A 368 13.73 -14.96 -4.71
CA LYS A 368 13.94 -15.48 -3.35
C LYS A 368 12.69 -15.24 -2.51
N ASP A 369 12.25 -16.26 -1.79
CA ASP A 369 11.18 -16.21 -0.79
C ASP A 369 11.70 -15.90 0.64
N LYS A 370 13.03 -15.98 0.82
CA LYS A 370 13.75 -15.58 2.03
C LYS A 370 14.17 -14.11 1.94
N HIS A 371 13.35 -13.23 2.50
CA HIS A 371 13.52 -11.77 2.42
C HIS A 371 14.34 -11.15 3.57
N HIS A 372 14.88 -11.96 4.47
CA HIS A 372 15.53 -11.48 5.70
C HIS A 372 17.04 -11.28 5.59
N GLN A 373 17.65 -11.73 4.50
CA GLN A 373 19.08 -11.59 4.24
C GLN A 373 19.23 -10.86 2.91
N ASN A 374 19.96 -9.75 2.92
CA ASN A 374 20.27 -8.99 1.71
C ASN A 374 21.77 -8.77 1.64
N ASN A 375 22.29 -8.80 0.43
CA ASN A 375 23.67 -8.47 0.14
C ASN A 375 23.78 -7.72 -1.21
N ALA A 376 24.99 -7.37 -1.62
CA ALA A 376 25.23 -6.63 -2.87
C ALA A 376 24.76 -7.36 -4.14
N GLU A 377 24.61 -8.70 -4.11
CA GLU A 377 24.08 -9.47 -5.24
C GLU A 377 22.55 -9.35 -5.35
N ASP A 378 21.86 -8.92 -4.29
CA ASP A 378 20.40 -8.74 -4.31
C ASP A 378 19.93 -7.58 -5.20
N TYR A 379 20.85 -6.80 -5.78
CA TYR A 379 20.55 -5.84 -6.84
C TYR A 379 20.43 -6.49 -8.23
N LEU A 380 20.96 -7.70 -8.43
CA LEU A 380 20.86 -8.43 -9.69
C LEU A 380 19.42 -8.93 -9.91
N VAL A 381 19.06 -9.19 -11.16
CA VAL A 381 17.73 -9.73 -11.54
C VAL A 381 17.35 -10.94 -10.68
N GLY A 382 16.20 -10.87 -10.01
CA GLY A 382 15.71 -11.92 -9.11
C GLY A 382 16.16 -11.77 -7.66
N GLY A 383 17.06 -10.83 -7.37
CA GLY A 383 17.46 -10.44 -6.01
C GLY A 383 16.38 -9.65 -5.27
N ASN A 384 16.49 -9.59 -3.94
CA ASN A 384 15.49 -8.93 -3.09
C ASN A 384 15.37 -7.39 -3.33
N ASN A 385 16.43 -6.76 -3.84
CA ASN A 385 16.53 -5.33 -4.13
C ASN A 385 16.62 -5.01 -5.64
N HIS A 386 16.33 -5.97 -6.52
CA HIS A 386 16.33 -5.75 -7.96
C HIS A 386 15.31 -4.67 -8.36
N PHE A 387 15.81 -3.65 -9.07
CA PHE A 387 15.03 -2.55 -9.61
C PHE A 387 15.79 -1.91 -10.78
N ASP A 388 15.36 -2.20 -12.00
CA ASP A 388 15.97 -1.63 -13.21
C ASP A 388 15.01 -0.67 -13.91
N ILE A 389 15.56 0.40 -14.48
CA ILE A 389 14.83 1.39 -15.27
C ILE A 389 15.44 1.43 -16.68
N TYR A 390 14.62 1.13 -17.69
CA TYR A 390 14.97 1.26 -19.10
C TYR A 390 14.27 2.49 -19.66
N ILE A 391 15.01 3.39 -20.28
CA ILE A 391 14.49 4.66 -20.79
C ILE A 391 14.82 4.74 -22.27
N PHE A 392 13.79 4.65 -23.11
CA PHE A 392 13.89 4.84 -24.55
C PHE A 392 13.49 6.27 -24.92
N ARG A 393 14.26 6.93 -25.77
CA ARG A 393 14.08 8.35 -26.09
C ARG A 393 14.18 8.63 -27.58
N ASN A 394 13.34 9.55 -28.04
CA ASN A 394 13.46 10.17 -29.34
C ASN A 394 14.55 11.26 -29.29
N ILE A 395 15.81 10.86 -29.45
CA ILE A 395 16.96 11.78 -29.40
C ILE A 395 16.99 12.80 -30.54
N GLY A 396 16.27 12.56 -31.64
CA GLY A 396 16.13 13.54 -32.72
C GLY A 396 15.33 14.78 -32.30
N VAL A 397 14.39 14.62 -31.35
CA VAL A 397 13.60 15.72 -30.80
C VAL A 397 14.19 16.23 -29.48
N LEU A 398 14.62 15.32 -28.61
CA LEU A 398 15.06 15.64 -27.25
C LEU A 398 16.55 16.02 -27.17
N GLY A 399 17.32 15.73 -28.21
CA GLY A 399 18.78 15.67 -28.13
C GLY A 399 19.26 14.45 -27.32
N GLY A 400 20.57 14.38 -27.09
CA GLY A 400 21.21 13.30 -26.33
C GLY A 400 21.98 12.31 -27.22
N GLU A 401 22.83 11.51 -26.58
CA GLU A 401 23.79 10.65 -27.29
C GLU A 401 23.21 9.29 -27.68
N LYS A 402 22.35 8.71 -26.82
CA LYS A 402 21.85 7.34 -26.98
C LYS A 402 20.33 7.29 -26.87
N PRO A 403 19.65 6.53 -27.75
CA PRO A 403 18.21 6.35 -27.69
C PRO A 403 17.77 5.43 -26.54
N LEU A 404 18.70 4.72 -25.89
CA LEU A 404 18.43 3.87 -24.72
C LEU A 404 19.40 4.21 -23.58
N GLU A 405 18.85 4.41 -22.39
CA GLU A 405 19.55 4.49 -21.11
C GLU A 405 19.02 3.37 -20.19
N VAL A 406 19.92 2.65 -19.52
CA VAL A 406 19.56 1.62 -18.53
C VAL A 406 20.19 2.00 -17.20
N ILE A 407 19.36 2.07 -16.16
CA ILE A 407 19.76 2.46 -14.81
C ILE A 407 19.40 1.31 -13.87
N ASN A 408 20.40 0.75 -13.21
CA ASN A 408 20.19 -0.32 -12.23
C ASN A 408 20.08 0.24 -10.81
N MET A 409 19.53 -0.57 -9.90
CA MET A 409 19.35 -0.15 -8.51
C MET A 409 20.67 0.08 -7.77
N LYS A 410 21.75 -0.61 -8.16
CA LYS A 410 23.07 -0.45 -7.53
C LYS A 410 23.62 0.96 -7.73
N ASP A 411 23.47 1.51 -8.93
CA ASP A 411 23.89 2.88 -9.26
C ASP A 411 23.09 3.91 -8.45
N ILE A 412 21.78 3.68 -8.31
CA ILE A 412 20.91 4.52 -7.50
C ILE A 412 21.28 4.40 -6.01
N ALA A 413 21.49 3.20 -5.49
CA ALA A 413 21.86 2.95 -4.11
C ALA A 413 23.17 3.67 -3.73
N LEU A 414 24.17 3.62 -4.61
CA LEU A 414 25.45 4.32 -4.42
C LEU A 414 25.26 5.84 -4.33
N ARG A 415 24.47 6.44 -5.22
CA ARG A 415 24.19 7.89 -5.24
C ARG A 415 23.44 8.37 -4.00
N HIS A 416 22.58 7.52 -3.44
CA HIS A 416 21.74 7.85 -2.29
C HIS A 416 22.28 7.32 -0.95
N HIS A 417 23.49 6.72 -0.94
CA HIS A 417 24.13 6.14 0.23
C HIS A 417 23.21 5.15 0.99
N LEU A 418 22.54 4.28 0.25
CA LEU A 418 21.63 3.28 0.81
C LEU A 418 22.40 2.14 1.48
N ASP A 419 21.78 1.50 2.47
CA ASP A 419 22.36 0.38 3.21
C ASP A 419 22.08 -0.94 2.47
N ASP A 420 23.11 -1.53 1.85
CA ASP A 420 23.03 -2.77 1.07
C ASP A 420 22.55 -3.98 1.89
N SER A 421 22.71 -3.95 3.22
CA SER A 421 22.26 -5.04 4.10
C SER A 421 20.74 -5.04 4.34
N LYS A 422 20.05 -3.97 3.92
CA LYS A 422 18.62 -3.77 4.17
C LYS A 422 17.81 -3.83 2.88
N LEU A 423 16.53 -4.19 3.04
CA LEU A 423 15.58 -4.04 1.94
C LEU A 423 15.37 -2.56 1.64
N LEU A 424 15.44 -2.19 0.36
CA LEU A 424 15.17 -0.84 -0.11
C LEU A 424 13.77 -0.34 0.29
N THR A 425 12.80 -1.25 0.27
CA THR A 425 11.44 -0.95 0.69
C THR A 425 11.35 -0.64 2.19
N GLU A 426 12.19 -1.23 3.04
CA GLU A 426 12.22 -0.92 4.47
C GLU A 426 12.85 0.45 4.71
N GLN A 427 13.93 0.77 4.02
CA GLN A 427 14.56 2.10 4.05
C GLN A 427 13.58 3.19 3.60
N SER A 428 12.79 2.92 2.55
CA SER A 428 11.74 3.83 2.06
C SER A 428 10.64 4.06 3.10
N LYS A 429 10.26 3.04 3.88
CA LYS A 429 9.28 3.20 4.97
C LYS A 429 9.83 4.04 6.13
N THR A 430 11.10 3.85 6.48
CA THR A 430 11.77 4.69 7.49
C THR A 430 11.83 6.16 7.03
N ALA A 431 12.02 6.40 5.73
CA ALA A 431 12.00 7.75 5.18
C ALA A 431 10.65 8.47 5.40
N VAL A 432 9.52 7.75 5.34
CA VAL A 432 8.19 8.31 5.65
C VAL A 432 8.11 8.79 7.10
N VAL A 433 8.60 7.98 8.05
CA VAL A 433 8.64 8.35 9.47
C VAL A 433 9.54 9.56 9.68
N LYS A 434 10.70 9.59 9.01
CA LYS A 434 11.62 10.73 9.09
C LYS A 434 10.98 12.03 8.58
N GLU A 435 10.35 12.02 7.40
CA GLU A 435 9.64 13.18 6.86
C GLU A 435 8.56 13.69 7.83
N PHE A 436 7.78 12.76 8.40
CA PHE A 436 6.76 13.09 9.38
C PHE A 436 7.34 13.83 10.60
N LEU A 437 8.45 13.35 11.17
CA LEU A 437 9.11 14.00 12.30
C LEU A 437 9.77 15.34 11.89
N ASP A 438 10.37 15.41 10.70
CA ASP A 438 10.97 16.64 10.18
C ASP A 438 9.93 17.75 10.04
N PHE A 439 8.72 17.44 9.58
CA PHE A 439 7.64 18.40 9.51
C PHE A 439 7.21 18.89 10.91
N ILE A 440 7.02 17.98 11.87
CA ILE A 440 6.59 18.34 13.23
C ILE A 440 7.61 19.28 13.90
N LEU A 441 8.91 19.05 13.66
CA LEU A 441 9.96 19.94 14.16
C LEU A 441 10.12 21.24 13.36
N GLY A 442 9.37 21.43 12.27
CA GLY A 442 9.50 22.57 11.37
C GLY A 442 10.80 22.58 10.56
N ASN A 443 11.42 21.43 10.35
CA ASN A 443 12.62 21.30 9.51
C ASN A 443 12.28 21.37 8.01
N ILE A 444 11.05 20.97 7.65
CA ILE A 444 10.55 21.07 6.28
C ILE A 444 9.18 21.78 6.25
N PRO A 445 8.89 22.58 5.23
CA PRO A 445 7.57 23.17 5.04
C PRO A 445 6.58 22.14 4.47
N LYS A 446 5.28 22.43 4.62
CA LYS A 446 4.19 21.61 4.09
C LYS A 446 4.29 21.33 2.58
N THR A 447 4.82 22.29 1.82
CA THR A 447 5.00 22.18 0.37
C THR A 447 6.02 21.13 -0.06
N GLN A 448 6.85 20.64 0.88
CA GLN A 448 7.82 19.57 0.63
C GLN A 448 7.33 18.18 1.05
N LEU A 449 6.12 18.06 1.62
CA LEU A 449 5.58 16.76 2.02
C LEU A 449 5.27 15.89 0.79
N VAL A 450 5.85 14.70 0.75
CA VAL A 450 5.71 13.77 -0.38
C VAL A 450 4.36 13.05 -0.39
N SER A 451 3.79 12.76 0.79
CA SER A 451 2.62 11.89 0.91
C SER A 451 1.52 12.41 1.84
N ASN A 452 1.29 13.72 1.82
CA ASN A 452 0.20 14.34 2.58
C ASN A 452 -1.18 13.98 1.98
N ILE A 453 -2.21 13.84 2.82
CA ILE A 453 -3.54 13.30 2.45
C ILE A 453 -4.14 13.93 1.19
N ASN A 454 -3.98 15.24 0.98
CA ASN A 454 -4.52 15.95 -0.18
C ASN A 454 -3.97 15.48 -1.54
N THR A 455 -2.93 14.66 -1.55
CA THR A 455 -2.30 14.11 -2.76
C THR A 455 -2.77 12.68 -3.09
N HIS A 456 -3.79 12.15 -2.41
CA HIS A 456 -4.26 10.77 -2.55
C HIS A 456 -5.61 10.62 -3.27
N LEU A 457 -6.27 11.72 -3.65
CA LEU A 457 -7.63 11.70 -4.20
C LEU A 457 -7.76 10.74 -5.39
N ASP A 458 -6.87 10.85 -6.37
CA ASP A 458 -6.96 10.04 -7.60
C ASP A 458 -6.73 8.56 -7.31
N SER A 459 -5.84 8.23 -6.37
CA SER A 459 -5.57 6.86 -5.94
C SER A 459 -6.79 6.24 -5.23
N VAL A 460 -7.47 7.02 -4.39
CA VAL A 460 -8.71 6.58 -3.72
C VAL A 460 -9.87 6.47 -4.71
N LYS A 461 -10.00 7.42 -5.65
CA LYS A 461 -10.98 7.35 -6.74
C LYS A 461 -10.81 6.08 -7.56
N MET A 462 -9.58 5.76 -7.99
CA MET A 462 -9.30 4.53 -8.74
C MET A 462 -9.68 3.28 -7.95
N MET A 463 -9.34 3.22 -6.66
CA MET A 463 -9.69 2.08 -5.80
C MET A 463 -11.21 1.92 -5.65
N SER A 464 -11.92 2.99 -5.32
CA SER A 464 -13.38 2.98 -5.18
C SER A 464 -14.06 2.61 -6.51
N ALA A 465 -13.65 3.23 -7.62
CA ALA A 465 -14.20 2.97 -8.94
C ALA A 465 -13.93 1.53 -9.43
N ALA A 466 -12.80 0.93 -9.07
CA ALA A 466 -12.52 -0.47 -9.40
C ALA A 466 -13.54 -1.42 -8.75
N TYR A 467 -13.88 -1.19 -7.49
CA TYR A 467 -14.93 -1.95 -6.80
C TYR A 467 -16.33 -1.67 -7.38
N MET A 468 -16.68 -0.39 -7.57
CA MET A 468 -17.97 -0.01 -8.15
C MET A 468 -18.20 -0.65 -9.52
N SER A 469 -17.19 -0.62 -10.39
CA SER A 469 -17.23 -1.23 -11.72
C SER A 469 -17.53 -2.73 -11.64
N HIS A 470 -16.92 -3.45 -10.70
CA HIS A 470 -17.17 -4.89 -10.55
C HIS A 470 -18.57 -5.20 -10.06
N VAL A 471 -19.06 -4.46 -9.07
CA VAL A 471 -20.42 -4.63 -8.53
C VAL A 471 -21.46 -4.40 -9.64
N GLN A 472 -21.35 -3.29 -10.38
CA GLN A 472 -22.27 -2.96 -11.46
C GLN A 472 -22.24 -3.99 -12.60
N ARG A 473 -21.06 -4.51 -12.96
CA ARG A 473 -20.96 -5.54 -14.02
C ARG A 473 -21.60 -6.86 -13.62
N LYS A 474 -21.55 -7.26 -12.35
CA LYS A 474 -22.27 -8.45 -11.85
C LYS A 474 -23.79 -8.33 -12.01
N GLU A 475 -24.33 -7.12 -11.90
CA GLU A 475 -25.76 -6.85 -11.99
C GLU A 475 -26.26 -6.77 -13.45
N HIS A 476 -25.40 -6.35 -14.39
CA HIS A 476 -25.85 -5.95 -15.72
C HIS A 476 -25.25 -6.71 -16.91
N LEU A 477 -24.34 -7.67 -16.70
CA LEU A 477 -23.69 -8.38 -17.81
C LEU A 477 -23.74 -9.91 -17.64
N ARG A 478 -24.65 -10.54 -18.38
CA ARG A 478 -24.49 -11.89 -18.90
C ARG A 478 -24.68 -11.79 -20.41
N VAL A 479 -23.59 -11.96 -21.15
CA VAL A 479 -23.62 -12.12 -22.62
C VAL A 479 -24.01 -13.54 -22.94
#